data_AF-A0A5B0MJ28-F1
#
_entry.id   AF-A0A5B0MJ28-F1
#
_cell.length_a   1.000
_cell.length_b   1.000
_cell.length_c   1.000
_cell.angle_alpha   90.00
_cell.angle_beta   90.00
_cell.angle_gamma   90.00
#
_symmetry.space_group_name_H-M   'P 1'
#
loop_
_entity.id
_entity.type
_entity.pdbx_description
1 polymer ?
#
loop_
_entity_poly.entity_id
_entity_poly.type
_entity_poly.pdbx_seq_one_letter_code
_entity_poly.pdbx_strand_id
1 'polypeptide(L)'
;MEIDPTLLHILLRRRRLMSRKRLEINAVMEAAALLLDEDDQTEQIEPVHGGSKPGKRPNRPRDFEGSYQRLLHQYFSENPLYDDEIFRRRFRMA
;
A
#
# COMPACT_ATOMS: atom_id res chain seq x y z
N MET A 1 50.65 -41.31 -3.16
CA MET A 1 49.57 -40.66 -3.94
C MET A 1 49.77 -39.17 -3.80
N GLU A 2 50.35 -38.54 -4.81
CA GLU A 2 50.48 -37.08 -4.83
C GLU A 2 49.10 -36.48 -5.14
N ILE A 3 48.64 -35.58 -4.28
CA ILE A 3 47.36 -34.90 -4.48
C ILE A 3 47.58 -33.90 -5.62
N ASP A 4 46.79 -34.02 -6.68
CA ASP A 4 46.85 -33.12 -7.83
C ASP A 4 46.66 -31.65 -7.37
N PRO A 5 47.64 -30.77 -7.62
CA PRO A 5 47.59 -29.37 -7.17
C PRO A 5 46.41 -28.60 -7.78
N THR A 6 45.94 -28.99 -8.96
CA THR A 6 44.77 -28.37 -9.60
C THR A 6 43.49 -28.71 -8.84
N LEU A 7 43.36 -29.96 -8.37
CA LEU A 7 42.23 -30.43 -7.59
C LEU A 7 42.17 -29.72 -6.22
N LEU A 8 43.33 -29.55 -5.58
CA LEU A 8 43.44 -28.80 -4.33
C LEU A 8 43.03 -27.33 -4.50
N HIS A 9 43.43 -26.70 -5.61
CA HIS A 9 43.03 -25.33 -5.92
C HIS A 9 41.52 -25.20 -6.17
N ILE A 10 40.89 -26.17 -6.85
CA ILE A 10 39.45 -26.21 -7.07
C ILE A 10 38.70 -26.35 -5.74
N LEU A 11 39.14 -27.24 -4.86
CA LEU A 11 38.52 -27.47 -3.55
C LEU A 11 38.62 -26.24 -2.64
N LEU A 12 39.78 -25.59 -2.59
CA LEU A 12 39.97 -24.36 -1.82
C LEU A 12 39.11 -23.21 -2.37
N ARG A 13 38.99 -23.08 -3.70
CA ARG A 13 38.12 -22.09 -4.35
C ARG A 13 36.65 -22.33 -4.04
N ARG A 14 36.20 -23.59 -4.12
CA ARG A 14 34.82 -23.98 -3.76
C ARG A 14 34.53 -23.70 -2.29
N ARG A 15 35.45 -24.04 -1.37
CA ARG A 15 35.30 -23.73 0.06
C ARG A 15 35.15 -22.23 0.31
N ARG A 16 35.97 -21.39 -0.33
CA ARG A 16 35.86 -19.92 -0.23
C ARG A 16 34.53 -19.40 -0.77
N LEU A 17 34.06 -19.92 -1.91
CA LEU A 17 32.76 -19.54 -2.48
C LEU A 17 31.60 -19.93 -1.56
N MET A 18 31.64 -21.14 -0.99
CA MET A 18 30.61 -21.59 -0.04
C MET A 18 30.61 -20.77 1.25
N SER A 19 31.78 -20.40 1.78
CA SER A 19 31.88 -19.49 2.93
C SER A 19 31.32 -18.10 2.63
N ARG A 20 31.57 -17.55 1.44
CA ARG A 20 31.00 -16.26 1.00
C ARG A 20 29.49 -16.33 0.87
N LYS A 21 28.96 -17.39 0.24
CA LYS A 21 27.51 -17.61 0.09
C LYS A 21 26.80 -17.72 1.45
N ARG A 22 27.43 -18.35 2.44
CA ARG A 22 26.89 -18.40 3.81
C ARG A 22 26.82 -17.01 4.46
N LEU A 23 27.84 -16.18 4.27
CA LEU A 23 27.86 -14.82 4.81
C LEU A 23 26.78 -13.94 4.14
N GLU A 24 26.59 -14.07 2.83
CA GLU A 24 25.50 -13.41 2.09
C GLU A 24 24.12 -13.83 2.63
N ILE A 25 23.89 -15.13 2.83
CA ILE A 25 22.62 -15.64 3.37
C ILE A 25 22.37 -15.09 4.78
N ASN A 26 23.38 -15.11 5.65
CA ASN A 26 23.23 -14.59 7.01
C ASN A 26 22.93 -13.09 7.03
N ALA A 27 23.62 -12.29 6.21
CA ALA A 27 23.37 -10.86 6.10
C ALA A 27 21.95 -10.54 5.58
N VAL A 28 21.46 -11.32 4.61
CA VAL A 28 20.08 -11.19 4.11
C VAL A 28 19.06 -11.56 5.19
N MET A 29 19.32 -12.62 5.96
CA MET A 29 18.44 -13.02 7.07
C MET A 29 18.39 -11.97 8.18
N GLU A 30 19.52 -11.37 8.54
CA GLU A 30 19.59 -10.29 9.54
C GLU A 30 18.87 -9.03 9.06
N ALA A 31 19.10 -8.61 7.81
CA ALA A 31 18.40 -7.45 7.24
C ALA A 31 16.89 -7.68 7.11
N ALA A 32 16.46 -8.89 6.76
CA ALA A 32 15.05 -9.25 6.71
C ALA A 32 14.37 -9.19 8.09
N ALA A 33 15.05 -9.64 9.15
CA ALA A 33 14.53 -9.55 10.51
C ALA A 33 14.34 -8.08 10.96
N LEU A 34 15.31 -7.21 10.67
CA LEU A 34 15.20 -5.77 10.96
C LEU A 34 14.04 -5.10 10.24
N LEU A 35 13.81 -5.43 8.96
CA LEU A 35 12.69 -4.88 8.18
C LEU A 35 11.32 -5.36 8.69
N LEU A 36 11.25 -6.58 9.25
CA LEU A 36 10.02 -7.12 9.81
C LEU A 36 9.72 -6.56 11.22
N ASP A 37 10.75 -6.18 11.99
CA ASP A 37 10.61 -5.55 13.30
C ASP A 37 10.13 -4.08 13.22
N GLU A 38 10.28 -3.40 12.06
CA GLU A 38 9.80 -2.02 11.85
C GLU A 38 8.25 -1.91 11.81
N ASP A 39 7.55 -3.00 11.50
CA ASP A 39 6.07 -3.03 11.46
C ASP A 39 5.43 -3.05 12.87
N ASP A 40 6.13 -3.53 13.90
CA ASP A 40 5.61 -3.63 15.28
C ASP A 40 5.79 -2.32 16.09
N GLN A 41 6.62 -1.39 15.62
CA GLN A 41 6.88 -0.09 16.26
C GLN A 41 6.35 1.13 15.51
N THR A 42 5.53 0.94 14.46
CA THR A 42 4.65 2.03 14.05
C THR A 42 3.69 2.31 15.20
N GLU A 43 3.99 3.36 15.96
CA GLU A 43 3.04 3.97 16.88
C GLU A 43 1.68 3.95 16.20
N GLN A 44 0.68 3.41 16.90
CA GLN A 44 -0.70 3.33 16.44
C GLN A 44 -1.20 4.76 16.21
N ILE A 45 -0.88 5.36 15.07
CA ILE A 45 -1.48 6.61 14.62
C ILE A 45 -2.89 6.19 14.20
N GLU A 46 -3.79 6.12 15.18
CA GLU A 46 -5.21 5.97 14.94
C GLU A 46 -5.59 7.04 13.91
N PRO A 47 -6.13 6.65 12.74
CA PRO A 47 -6.50 7.62 11.73
C PRO A 47 -7.47 8.62 12.35
N VAL A 48 -7.26 9.92 12.09
CA VAL A 48 -8.07 11.02 12.64
C VAL A 48 -9.58 10.78 12.42
N HIS A 49 -9.94 9.98 11.41
CA HIS A 49 -11.30 9.56 11.12
C HIS A 49 -11.39 8.04 10.97
N GLY A 50 -12.39 7.44 11.63
CA GLY A 50 -12.66 6.00 11.53
C GLY A 50 -13.41 5.64 10.25
N GLY A 51 -12.94 4.59 9.56
CA GLY A 51 -13.69 3.92 8.50
C GLY A 51 -14.76 2.95 9.04
N SER A 52 -15.37 2.18 8.13
CA SER A 52 -16.31 1.11 8.51
C SER A 52 -15.59 0.04 9.33
N LYS A 53 -16.00 -0.16 10.59
CA LYS A 53 -15.44 -1.20 11.47
C LYS A 53 -16.25 -2.50 11.37
N PRO A 54 -15.61 -3.69 11.40
CA PRO A 54 -16.31 -4.96 11.51
C PRO A 54 -17.32 -4.96 12.68
N GLY A 55 -18.50 -5.56 12.47
CA GLY A 55 -19.59 -5.58 13.46
C GLY A 55 -20.42 -4.29 13.53
N LYS A 56 -20.09 -3.25 12.75
CA LYS A 56 -20.98 -2.10 12.52
C LYS A 56 -21.89 -2.36 11.32
N ARG A 57 -22.95 -1.55 11.21
CA ARG A 57 -23.92 -1.67 10.10
C ARG A 57 -23.19 -1.51 8.75
N PRO A 58 -23.56 -2.30 7.72
CA PRO A 58 -22.96 -2.18 6.41
C PRO A 58 -23.24 -0.81 5.79
N ASN A 59 -22.37 -0.41 4.86
CA ASN A 59 -22.62 0.78 4.05
C ASN A 59 -23.94 0.62 3.29
N ARG A 60 -24.78 1.66 3.35
CA ARG A 60 -26.01 1.70 2.56
C ARG A 60 -25.65 1.77 1.07
N PRO A 61 -26.35 1.03 0.19
CA PRO A 61 -26.16 1.17 -1.25
C PRO A 61 -26.64 2.56 -1.67
N ARG A 62 -25.72 3.50 -1.82
CA ARG A 62 -26.00 4.84 -2.34
C ARG A 62 -25.81 4.79 -3.84
N ASP A 63 -26.84 5.19 -4.59
CA ASP A 63 -26.77 5.42 -6.04
C ASP A 63 -25.93 6.67 -6.31
N PHE A 64 -24.61 6.54 -6.20
CA PHE A 64 -23.67 7.63 -6.35
C PHE A 64 -23.75 8.21 -7.77
N GLU A 65 -23.65 7.35 -8.78
CA GLU A 65 -23.68 7.74 -10.19
C GLU A 65 -24.98 8.47 -10.55
N GLY A 66 -26.14 7.88 -10.22
CA GLY A 66 -27.41 8.54 -10.52
C GLY A 66 -27.61 9.82 -9.72
N SER A 67 -27.11 9.91 -8.48
CA SER A 67 -27.15 11.17 -7.73
C SER A 67 -26.29 12.27 -8.37
N TYR A 68 -25.12 11.90 -8.88
CA TYR A 68 -24.21 12.79 -9.60
C TYR A 68 -24.83 13.27 -10.91
N GLN A 69 -25.38 12.36 -11.72
CA GLN A 69 -26.04 12.70 -12.99
C GLN A 69 -27.23 13.65 -12.78
N ARG A 70 -28.06 13.40 -11.75
CA ARG A 70 -29.18 14.29 -11.41
C ARG A 70 -28.70 15.69 -11.02
N LEU A 71 -27.64 15.78 -10.21
CA LEU A 71 -27.05 17.06 -9.84
C LEU A 71 -26.56 17.83 -11.08
N LEU A 72 -25.79 17.16 -11.93
CA LEU A 72 -25.25 17.75 -13.16
C LEU A 72 -26.37 18.25 -14.07
N HIS A 73 -27.36 17.41 -14.34
CA HIS A 73 -28.48 17.77 -15.21
C HIS A 73 -29.28 18.97 -14.69
N GLN A 74 -29.54 19.03 -13.38
CA GLN A 74 -30.39 20.06 -12.80
C GLN A 74 -29.75 21.45 -12.73
N TYR A 75 -28.43 21.52 -12.52
CA TYR A 75 -27.74 22.79 -12.24
C TYR A 75 -26.67 23.16 -13.28
N PHE A 76 -26.09 22.20 -14.00
CA PHE A 76 -24.89 22.40 -14.82
C PHE A 76 -25.04 21.95 -16.28
N SER A 77 -26.25 21.59 -16.72
CA SER A 77 -26.51 21.29 -18.13
C SER A 77 -26.57 22.58 -18.96
N GLU A 78 -26.60 22.46 -20.29
CA GLU A 78 -26.72 23.61 -21.19
C GLU A 78 -28.00 24.43 -20.96
N ASN A 79 -29.08 23.77 -20.51
CA ASN A 79 -30.33 24.40 -20.13
C ASN A 79 -30.78 23.86 -18.75
N PRO A 80 -30.17 24.35 -17.67
CA PRO A 80 -30.40 23.80 -16.34
C PRO A 80 -31.80 24.14 -15.83
N LEU A 81 -32.38 23.25 -15.02
CA LEU A 81 -33.71 23.46 -14.44
C LEU A 81 -33.69 24.57 -13.37
N TYR A 82 -32.55 24.74 -12.70
CA TYR A 82 -32.37 25.75 -11.66
C TYR A 82 -31.16 26.62 -12.01
N ASP A 83 -31.25 27.90 -11.68
CA ASP A 83 -30.17 28.85 -11.83
C ASP A 83 -29.11 28.72 -10.71
N ASP A 84 -28.02 29.47 -10.89
CA ASP A 84 -26.89 29.50 -9.96
C ASP A 84 -27.27 30.03 -8.58
N GLU A 85 -28.24 30.95 -8.50
CA GLU A 85 -28.68 31.51 -7.22
C GLU A 85 -29.36 30.43 -6.35
N ILE A 86 -30.24 29.65 -6.96
CA ILE A 86 -30.90 28.51 -6.29
C ILE A 86 -29.87 27.46 -5.89
N PHE A 87 -28.90 27.15 -6.76
CA PHE A 87 -27.81 26.23 -6.43
C PHE A 87 -27.04 26.71 -5.19
N ARG A 88 -26.53 27.94 -5.20
CA ARG A 88 -25.75 28.51 -4.08
C ARG A 88 -26.53 28.49 -2.77
N ARG A 89 -27.81 28.87 -2.80
CA ARG A 89 -28.68 28.83 -1.63
C ARG A 89 -28.89 27.41 -1.11
N ARG A 90 -29.18 26.43 -1.98
CA ARG A 90 -29.41 25.03 -1.59
C ARG A 90 -28.16 24.35 -1.04
N PHE A 91 -27.00 24.63 -1.63
CA PHE A 91 -25.71 24.08 -1.21
C PHE A 91 -24.98 24.94 -0.18
N ARG A 92 -25.60 26.04 0.27
CA ARG A 92 -25.07 26.96 1.29
C ARG A 92 -23.68 27.49 0.90
N MET A 93 -23.49 27.78 -0.38
CA MET A 93 -22.32 28.49 -0.90
C MET A 93 -22.58 29.99 -0.73
N ALA A 94 -22.09 30.54 0.37
CA ALA A 94 -22.02 31.99 0.60
C ALA A 94 -20.90 32.62 -0.23
#